data_AF-A0A9N8M602-F1
#
_entry.id   AF-A0A9N8M602-F1
#
_cell.length_a   1.000
_cell.length_b   1.000
_cell.length_c   1.000
_cell.angle_alpha   90.00
_cell.angle_beta   90.00
_cell.angle_gamma   90.00
#
_symmetry.space_group_name_H-M   'P 1'
#
loop_
_entity.id
_entity.type
_entity.pdbx_description
1 polymer ?
#
loop_
_entity_poly.entity_id
_entity_poly.type
_entity_poly.pdbx_seq_one_letter_code
_entity_poly.pdbx_strand_id
1 'polypeptide(L)'
;MSSASPNSTVLLVLYDILPNVHQPQRPYALLPNPWITRLILKSKGIPFVVKPITTTELRAEGPGSFRERFGSTLGPNDRPLIPMIEHNGRLVGDTVTIAHYLDFHFPETPSPYLPELQASQLKENALAHSIAANQATQLRATIAQRHVQLVYEQCTELFDEEQRGWMRSDAKLGMPNAYNLFMSMDRATLLASARIHVAGVFSILSPPSTPRIEGLSPHQDTTDLLLTPPAQQQQQFLSSPTKPGLLDFTVFGWFLLTYTADLPLNHAIWSESSFKAREWLGVYKGGEYALRGDVAKEGHWPGDVPLRGVEEWATRMFALYDNYTRRIVEGEVLEGEPEKL
;
A
#
# COMPACT_ATOMS: atom_id res chain seq x y z
N MET A 1 5.64 18.43 -47.97
CA MET A 1 4.64 18.20 -46.90
C MET A 1 5.05 16.93 -46.19
N SER A 2 5.71 17.08 -45.04
CA SER A 2 6.20 15.95 -44.24
C SER A 2 5.02 15.35 -43.49
N SER A 3 4.70 14.08 -43.75
CA SER A 3 3.72 13.30 -43.00
C SER A 3 4.26 13.09 -41.59
N ALA A 4 3.67 13.76 -40.60
CA ALA A 4 3.96 13.51 -39.20
C ALA A 4 3.67 12.03 -38.88
N SER A 5 4.69 11.31 -38.41
CA SER A 5 4.53 9.94 -37.91
C SER A 5 3.45 9.92 -36.81
N PRO A 6 2.60 8.88 -36.78
CA PRO A 6 1.59 8.73 -35.74
C PRO A 6 2.27 8.68 -34.37
N ASN A 7 1.82 9.58 -33.48
CA ASN A 7 2.17 9.73 -32.08
C ASN A 7 2.85 8.49 -31.47
N SER A 8 4.18 8.52 -31.34
CA SER A 8 4.85 7.65 -30.38
C SER A 8 4.37 8.11 -29.01
N THR A 9 3.41 7.39 -28.42
CA THR A 9 2.94 7.63 -27.06
C THR A 9 4.15 7.58 -26.17
N VAL A 10 4.53 8.72 -25.58
CA VAL A 10 5.70 8.80 -24.69
C VAL A 10 5.42 7.88 -23.51
N LEU A 11 6.20 6.81 -23.40
CA LEU A 11 6.03 5.82 -22.36
C LEU A 11 6.40 6.40 -20.99
N LEU A 12 5.57 6.16 -19.99
CA LEU A 12 5.82 6.62 -18.62
C LEU A 12 6.91 5.76 -17.98
N VAL A 13 7.88 6.39 -17.31
CA VAL A 13 8.92 5.67 -16.57
C VAL A 13 8.61 5.73 -15.08
N LEU A 14 8.51 4.58 -14.42
CA LEU A 14 8.42 4.46 -12.97
C LEU A 14 9.80 4.15 -12.40
N TYR A 15 10.32 5.01 -11.55
CA TYR A 15 11.54 4.78 -10.79
C TYR A 15 11.25 4.07 -9.47
N ASP A 16 11.95 2.95 -9.26
CA ASP A 16 11.82 2.08 -8.09
C ASP A 16 13.20 1.70 -7.54
N ILE A 17 13.31 1.44 -6.24
CA ILE A 17 14.54 0.92 -5.64
C ILE A 17 14.46 -0.60 -5.56
N LEU A 18 15.43 -1.27 -6.17
CA LEU A 18 15.59 -2.71 -6.03
C LEU A 18 16.40 -3.04 -4.78
N PRO A 19 15.98 -4.03 -3.98
CA PRO A 19 16.76 -4.49 -2.84
C PRO A 19 18.18 -4.92 -3.24
N ASN A 20 18.31 -5.59 -4.39
CA ASN A 20 19.61 -6.00 -4.91
C ASN A 20 19.71 -5.67 -6.40
N VAL A 21 20.44 -4.59 -6.72
CA VAL A 21 20.62 -4.14 -8.12
C VAL A 21 21.56 -5.06 -8.89
N HIS A 22 22.48 -5.75 -8.19
CA HIS A 22 23.47 -6.65 -8.80
C HIS A 22 22.97 -8.09 -8.97
N GLN A 23 21.90 -8.47 -8.26
CA GLN A 23 21.22 -9.76 -8.38
C GLN A 23 19.72 -9.55 -8.27
N PRO A 24 19.04 -9.14 -9.36
CA PRO A 24 17.62 -8.80 -9.35
C PRO A 24 16.71 -10.03 -9.20
N GLN A 25 17.23 -11.19 -8.76
CA GLN A 25 16.54 -12.47 -8.67
C GLN A 25 15.53 -12.58 -7.50
N ARG A 26 14.85 -11.46 -7.21
CA ARG A 26 13.66 -11.31 -6.36
C ARG A 26 13.95 -11.01 -4.88
N PRO A 27 13.08 -10.22 -4.23
CA PRO A 27 11.96 -9.48 -4.81
C PRO A 27 12.46 -8.20 -5.50
N TYR A 28 12.14 -8.01 -6.78
CA TYR A 28 12.49 -6.77 -7.49
C TYR A 28 11.48 -5.63 -7.24
N ALA A 29 10.36 -5.91 -6.57
CA ALA A 29 9.44 -4.89 -6.08
C ALA A 29 9.16 -5.20 -4.60
N LEU A 30 9.70 -4.39 -3.70
CA LEU A 30 9.61 -4.61 -2.25
C LEU A 30 8.82 -3.51 -1.55
N LEU A 31 9.12 -2.26 -1.87
CA LEU A 31 8.67 -1.13 -1.07
C LEU A 31 7.20 -0.78 -1.36
N PRO A 32 6.43 -0.37 -0.31
CA PRO A 32 4.99 -0.17 -0.43
C PRO A 32 4.65 1.01 -1.36
N ASN A 33 5.38 2.13 -1.25
CA ASN A 33 5.05 3.32 -2.05
C ASN A 33 5.19 3.05 -3.58
N PRO A 34 6.28 2.42 -4.07
CA PRO A 34 6.36 1.98 -5.47
C PRO A 34 5.25 1.00 -5.86
N TRP A 35 4.94 0.01 -5.02
CA TRP A 35 3.80 -0.89 -5.24
C TRP A 35 2.48 -0.15 -5.46
N ILE A 36 2.18 0.86 -4.63
CA ILE A 36 0.98 1.67 -4.79
C ILE A 36 0.95 2.33 -6.17
N THR A 37 2.07 2.88 -6.63
CA THR A 37 2.14 3.55 -7.94
C THR A 37 1.99 2.57 -9.10
N ARG A 38 2.61 1.38 -9.02
CA ARG A 38 2.40 0.29 -9.99
C ARG A 38 0.93 -0.05 -10.13
N LEU A 39 0.23 -0.20 -9.00
CA LEU A 39 -1.19 -0.57 -8.98
C LEU A 39 -2.08 0.54 -9.54
N ILE A 40 -1.77 1.82 -9.29
CA ILE A 40 -2.48 2.95 -9.93
C ILE A 40 -2.28 2.93 -11.44
N LEU A 41 -1.05 2.74 -11.92
CA LEU A 41 -0.77 2.70 -13.36
C LEU A 41 -1.51 1.54 -14.03
N LYS A 42 -1.53 0.37 -13.39
CA LYS A 42 -2.30 -0.80 -13.86
C LYS A 42 -3.81 -0.57 -13.84
N SER A 43 -4.35 0.02 -12.77
CA SER A 43 -5.79 0.30 -12.67
C SER A 43 -6.28 1.30 -13.71
N LYS A 44 -5.41 2.25 -14.07
CA LYS A 44 -5.67 3.24 -15.13
C LYS A 44 -5.38 2.71 -16.53
N GLY A 45 -4.77 1.53 -16.66
CA GLY A 45 -4.37 0.97 -17.96
C GLY A 45 -3.29 1.80 -18.67
N ILE A 46 -2.47 2.55 -17.93
CA ILE A 46 -1.41 3.40 -18.48
C ILE A 46 -0.18 2.53 -18.74
N PRO A 47 0.34 2.46 -19.99
CA PRO A 47 1.60 1.77 -20.25
C PRO A 47 2.77 2.45 -19.53
N PHE A 48 3.62 1.66 -18.88
CA PHE A 48 4.81 2.16 -18.21
C PHE A 48 5.95 1.16 -18.28
N VAL A 49 7.17 1.67 -18.07
CA VAL A 49 8.36 0.87 -17.79
C VAL A 49 8.89 1.14 -16.40
N VAL A 50 9.48 0.13 -15.78
CA VAL A 50 10.17 0.31 -14.51
C VAL A 50 11.66 0.50 -14.74
N LYS A 51 12.18 1.62 -14.25
CA LYS A 51 13.60 1.90 -14.20
C LYS A 51 14.12 1.69 -12.78
N PRO A 52 14.88 0.62 -12.52
CA PRO A 52 15.49 0.41 -11.22
C PRO A 52 16.56 1.46 -10.97
N ILE A 53 16.65 1.93 -9.72
CA ILE A 53 17.68 2.85 -9.24
C ILE A 53 18.26 2.38 -7.91
N THR A 54 19.51 2.73 -7.66
CA THR A 54 20.20 2.52 -6.39
C THR A 54 19.90 3.64 -5.39
N THR A 55 20.16 3.38 -4.10
CA THR A 55 20.17 4.43 -3.08
C THR A 55 21.27 5.47 -3.31
N THR A 56 22.29 5.14 -4.10
CA THR A 56 23.40 6.05 -4.45
C THR A 56 22.98 7.01 -5.56
N GLU A 57 22.30 6.53 -6.60
CA GLU A 57 21.67 7.40 -7.61
C GLU A 57 20.62 8.34 -7.00
N LEU A 58 19.81 7.84 -6.05
CA LEU A 58 18.80 8.67 -5.37
C LEU A 58 19.42 9.84 -4.59
N ARG A 59 20.66 9.65 -4.08
CA ARG A 59 21.39 10.63 -3.28
C ARG A 59 22.40 11.44 -4.07
N ALA A 60 22.58 11.13 -5.36
CA ALA A 60 23.55 11.83 -6.19
C ALA A 60 23.26 13.34 -6.21
N GLU A 61 24.33 14.13 -6.20
CA GLU A 61 24.27 15.57 -6.34
C GLU A 61 24.91 15.99 -7.66
N GLY A 62 24.61 17.21 -8.10
CA GLY A 62 25.16 17.79 -9.32
C GLY A 62 24.31 17.59 -10.57
N PRO A 63 24.84 17.99 -11.74
CA PRO A 63 24.09 18.04 -12.99
C PRO A 63 23.52 16.69 -13.40
N GLY A 64 22.23 16.65 -13.73
CA GLY A 64 21.50 15.45 -14.14
C GLY A 64 21.01 14.56 -13.01
N SER A 65 21.33 14.88 -11.74
CA SER A 65 20.83 14.14 -10.58
C SER A 65 19.31 14.28 -10.42
N PHE A 66 18.67 13.30 -9.78
CA PHE A 66 17.25 13.44 -9.41
C PHE A 66 17.01 14.71 -8.57
N ARG A 67 17.95 15.06 -7.70
CA ARG A 67 17.84 16.23 -6.83
C ARG A 67 17.71 17.53 -7.62
N GLU A 68 18.56 17.72 -8.63
CA GLU A 68 18.48 18.88 -9.52
C GLU A 68 17.17 18.88 -10.33
N ARG A 69 16.80 17.72 -10.89
CA ARG A 69 15.62 17.58 -11.75
C ARG A 69 14.29 17.79 -11.00
N PHE A 70 14.25 17.52 -9.69
CA PHE A 70 13.08 17.79 -8.84
C PHE A 70 12.96 19.25 -8.39
N GLY A 71 14.07 20.00 -8.39
CA GLY A 71 14.09 21.39 -7.94
C GLY A 71 13.49 21.57 -6.55
N SER A 72 12.45 22.40 -6.43
CA SER A 72 11.78 22.74 -5.15
C SER A 72 10.73 21.72 -4.67
N THR A 73 10.55 20.59 -5.37
CA THR A 73 9.52 19.59 -5.05
C THR A 73 10.07 18.37 -4.30
N LEU A 74 11.21 18.54 -3.65
CA LEU A 74 11.86 17.49 -2.87
C LEU A 74 11.08 17.18 -1.59
N GLY A 75 11.24 15.94 -1.11
CA GLY A 75 10.72 15.51 0.19
C GLY A 75 11.48 16.13 1.36
N PRO A 76 11.16 15.70 2.59
CA PRO A 76 11.83 16.18 3.80
C PRO A 76 13.36 16.11 3.69
N ASN A 77 14.04 17.17 4.13
CA ASN A 77 15.49 17.35 4.04
C ASN A 77 16.04 17.41 2.61
N ASP A 78 15.26 17.95 1.67
CA ASP A 78 15.63 18.14 0.27
C ASP A 78 16.05 16.84 -0.43
N ARG A 79 15.29 15.76 -0.20
CA ARG A 79 15.58 14.44 -0.76
C ARG A 79 14.55 13.99 -1.78
N PRO A 80 14.98 13.45 -2.94
CA PRO A 80 14.07 12.74 -3.82
C PRO A 80 13.43 11.56 -3.08
N LEU A 81 12.12 11.42 -3.22
CA LEU A 81 11.35 10.33 -2.61
C LEU A 81 10.95 9.34 -3.68
N ILE A 82 11.06 8.05 -3.37
CA ILE A 82 10.50 7.00 -4.22
C ILE A 82 9.07 6.63 -3.79
N PRO A 83 8.21 6.29 -4.74
CA PRO A 83 8.45 6.23 -6.19
C PRO A 83 8.50 7.62 -6.81
N MET A 84 9.06 7.67 -8.01
CA MET A 84 9.02 8.81 -8.91
C MET A 84 8.53 8.33 -10.26
N ILE A 85 7.75 9.13 -10.98
CA ILE A 85 7.43 8.89 -12.38
C ILE A 85 8.07 9.97 -13.26
N GLU A 86 8.42 9.62 -14.48
CA GLU A 86 8.76 10.55 -15.53
C GLU A 86 7.77 10.44 -16.68
N HIS A 87 7.21 11.58 -17.07
CA HIS A 87 6.31 11.70 -18.21
C HIS A 87 6.56 13.06 -18.89
N ASN A 88 6.82 13.03 -20.21
CA ASN A 88 7.17 14.22 -21.01
C ASN A 88 8.34 15.04 -20.41
N GLY A 89 9.38 14.35 -19.94
CA GLY A 89 10.58 14.96 -19.35
C GLY A 89 10.40 15.53 -17.95
N ARG A 90 9.19 15.45 -17.37
CA ARG A 90 8.88 15.93 -16.02
C ARG A 90 8.90 14.79 -15.02
N LEU A 91 9.64 14.99 -13.92
CA LEU A 91 9.58 14.12 -12.74
C LEU A 91 8.43 14.51 -11.81
N VAL A 92 7.75 13.50 -11.27
CA VAL A 92 6.72 13.64 -10.25
C VAL A 92 7.00 12.59 -9.18
N GLY A 93 7.12 13.01 -7.93
CA GLY A 93 7.42 12.16 -6.79
C GLY A 93 6.31 12.24 -5.75
N ASP A 94 6.37 11.39 -4.73
CA ASP A 94 5.31 11.14 -3.75
C ASP A 94 4.04 10.51 -4.35
N THR A 95 3.59 9.42 -3.75
CA THR A 95 2.48 8.60 -4.27
C THR A 95 1.17 9.37 -4.43
N VAL A 96 0.84 10.30 -3.53
CA VAL A 96 -0.42 11.06 -3.62
C VAL A 96 -0.31 12.12 -4.71
N THR A 97 0.84 12.78 -4.80
CA THR A 97 1.11 13.75 -5.88
C THR A 97 1.12 13.07 -7.25
N ILE A 98 1.70 11.87 -7.34
CA ILE A 98 1.64 11.03 -8.54
C ILE A 98 0.19 10.66 -8.87
N ALA A 99 -0.61 10.22 -7.90
CA ALA A 99 -2.02 9.89 -8.12
C ALA A 99 -2.80 11.08 -8.68
N HIS A 100 -2.63 12.28 -8.11
CA HIS A 100 -3.25 13.52 -8.63
C HIS A 100 -2.76 13.87 -10.04
N TYR A 101 -1.46 13.74 -10.30
CA TYR A 101 -0.89 13.98 -11.62
C TYR A 101 -1.53 13.05 -12.65
N LEU A 102 -1.62 11.75 -12.36
CA LEU A 102 -2.21 10.77 -13.26
C LEU A 102 -3.71 10.98 -13.44
N ASP A 103 -4.43 11.41 -12.40
CA ASP A 103 -5.86 11.71 -12.49
C ASP A 103 -6.13 12.92 -13.42
N PHE A 104 -5.25 13.93 -13.39
CA PHE A 104 -5.36 15.12 -14.24
C PHE A 104 -4.90 14.88 -15.68
N HIS A 105 -3.78 14.17 -15.87
CA HIS A 105 -3.14 14.03 -17.19
C HIS A 105 -3.68 12.85 -18.02
N PHE A 106 -4.45 11.93 -17.42
CA PHE A 106 -5.09 10.80 -18.11
C PHE A 106 -6.60 10.75 -17.78
N PRO A 107 -7.38 11.79 -18.15
CA PRO A 107 -8.77 11.98 -17.75
C PRO A 107 -9.75 10.91 -18.28
N GLU A 108 -9.36 10.22 -19.35
CA GLU A 108 -10.12 9.14 -20.00
C GLU A 108 -10.11 7.82 -19.20
N THR A 109 -9.23 7.71 -18.21
CA THR A 109 -9.06 6.50 -17.40
C THR A 109 -9.78 6.62 -16.05
N PRO A 110 -10.07 5.50 -15.35
CA PRO A 110 -10.68 5.53 -14.02
C PRO A 110 -9.90 6.39 -13.03
N SER A 111 -10.60 7.09 -12.13
CA SER A 111 -9.93 7.84 -11.07
C SER A 111 -9.36 6.88 -10.01
N PRO A 112 -8.13 7.10 -9.50
CA PRO A 112 -7.62 6.29 -8.40
C PRO A 112 -8.40 6.52 -7.11
N TYR A 113 -9.12 7.65 -6.96
CA TYR A 113 -9.89 7.97 -5.75
C TYR A 113 -11.33 7.46 -5.82
N LEU A 114 -11.95 7.54 -6.99
CA LEU A 114 -13.30 7.06 -7.27
C LEU A 114 -13.24 6.09 -8.46
N PRO A 115 -12.86 4.82 -8.26
CA PRO A 115 -12.52 3.90 -9.36
C PRO A 115 -13.71 3.47 -10.21
N GLU A 116 -14.94 3.73 -9.77
CA GLU A 116 -16.16 3.52 -10.55
C GLU A 116 -16.39 4.65 -11.57
N LEU A 117 -15.74 5.80 -11.39
CA LEU A 117 -15.85 6.97 -12.25
C LEU A 117 -14.61 7.15 -13.12
N GLN A 118 -14.81 7.64 -14.33
CA GLN A 118 -13.71 8.19 -15.13
C GLN A 118 -13.31 9.56 -14.58
N ALA A 119 -12.03 9.91 -14.74
CA ALA A 119 -11.50 11.19 -14.27
C ALA A 119 -12.21 12.41 -14.91
N SER A 120 -12.71 12.27 -16.14
CA SER A 120 -13.55 13.28 -16.81
C SER A 120 -14.87 13.58 -16.09
N GLN A 121 -15.41 12.63 -15.32
CA GLN A 121 -16.68 12.74 -14.58
C GLN A 121 -16.51 13.33 -13.17
N LEU A 122 -15.28 13.67 -12.77
CA LEU A 122 -14.98 14.13 -11.42
C LEU A 122 -15.49 15.53 -11.11
N LYS A 123 -15.68 16.39 -12.11
CA LYS A 123 -16.21 17.76 -11.88
C LYS A 123 -17.61 17.73 -11.28
N GLU A 124 -18.44 16.78 -11.71
CA GLU A 124 -19.79 16.56 -11.19
C GLU A 124 -19.78 15.89 -9.81
N ASN A 125 -18.65 15.29 -9.42
CA ASN A 125 -18.45 14.55 -8.18
C ASN A 125 -17.34 15.15 -7.30
N ALA A 126 -17.08 16.46 -7.43
CA ALA A 126 -15.90 17.09 -6.84
C ALA A 126 -15.82 16.93 -5.32
N LEU A 127 -16.96 16.99 -4.62
CA LEU A 127 -17.03 16.78 -3.18
C LEU A 127 -16.67 15.33 -2.80
N ALA A 128 -17.28 14.34 -3.46
CA ALA A 128 -17.00 12.93 -3.22
C ALA A 128 -15.53 12.59 -3.50
N HIS A 129 -14.98 13.16 -4.58
CA HIS A 129 -13.57 13.00 -4.94
C HIS A 129 -12.65 13.60 -3.87
N SER A 130 -12.94 14.82 -3.40
CA SER A 130 -12.16 15.45 -2.33
C SER A 130 -12.19 14.65 -1.03
N ILE A 131 -13.36 14.11 -0.65
CA ILE A 131 -13.49 13.23 0.52
C ILE A 131 -12.63 11.97 0.36
N ALA A 132 -12.73 11.29 -0.78
CA ALA A 132 -11.97 10.07 -1.06
C ALA A 132 -10.45 10.34 -1.09
N ALA A 133 -10.02 11.46 -1.66
CA ALA A 133 -8.63 11.89 -1.65
C ALA A 133 -8.10 12.17 -0.24
N ASN A 134 -8.88 12.89 0.58
CA ASN A 134 -8.52 13.15 1.97
C ASN A 134 -8.44 11.86 2.80
N GLN A 135 -9.38 10.93 2.62
CA GLN A 135 -9.36 9.62 3.28
C GLN A 135 -8.11 8.82 2.90
N ALA A 136 -7.74 8.79 1.61
CA ALA A 136 -6.55 8.09 1.16
C ALA A 136 -5.26 8.69 1.75
N THR A 137 -5.15 10.02 1.78
CA THR A 137 -4.00 10.70 2.39
C THR A 137 -3.92 10.43 3.89
N GLN A 138 -5.03 10.46 4.62
CA GLN A 138 -5.08 10.15 6.05
C GLN A 138 -4.69 8.70 6.32
N LEU A 139 -5.26 7.74 5.59
CA LEU A 139 -4.95 6.32 5.74
C LEU A 139 -3.45 6.06 5.50
N ARG A 140 -2.87 6.66 4.46
CA ARG A 140 -1.44 6.51 4.18
C ARG A 140 -0.57 6.99 5.35
N ALA A 141 -0.94 8.12 5.97
CA ALA A 141 -0.19 8.67 7.09
C ALA A 141 -0.23 7.77 8.32
N THR A 142 -1.34 7.07 8.56
CA THR A 142 -1.52 6.24 9.76
C THR A 142 -1.05 4.79 9.58
N ILE A 143 -1.21 4.20 8.39
CA ILE A 143 -0.97 2.76 8.21
C ILE A 143 0.52 2.43 8.19
N ALA A 144 1.34 3.33 7.66
CA ALA A 144 2.77 3.13 7.49
C ALA A 144 3.49 2.91 8.83
N GLN A 145 3.17 3.71 9.85
CA GLN A 145 4.02 3.85 11.03
C GLN A 145 4.29 2.52 11.74
N ARG A 146 3.24 1.73 12.00
CA ARG A 146 3.38 0.45 12.74
C ARG A 146 3.92 -0.66 11.87
N HIS A 147 3.52 -0.71 10.60
CA HIS A 147 4.02 -1.72 9.67
C HIS A 147 5.51 -1.58 9.44
N VAL A 148 6.00 -0.35 9.21
CA VAL A 148 7.44 -0.06 9.10
C VAL A 148 8.17 -0.53 10.35
N GLN A 149 7.71 -0.15 11.54
CA GLN A 149 8.37 -0.48 12.81
C GLN A 149 8.46 -1.99 13.07
N LEU A 150 7.50 -2.78 12.59
CA LEU A 150 7.49 -4.24 12.73
C LEU A 150 8.44 -4.92 11.74
N VAL A 151 8.39 -4.54 10.47
CA VAL A 151 9.07 -5.27 9.37
C VAL A 151 10.45 -4.70 9.02
N TYR A 152 10.87 -3.59 9.63
CA TYR A 152 12.07 -2.86 9.18
C TYR A 152 13.33 -3.72 9.14
N GLU A 153 13.53 -4.58 10.15
CA GLU A 153 14.70 -5.46 10.22
C GLU A 153 14.71 -6.40 9.01
N GLN A 154 13.63 -7.17 8.83
CA GLN A 154 13.48 -8.17 7.77
C GLN A 154 13.54 -7.52 6.38
N CYS A 155 12.87 -6.38 6.21
CA CYS A 155 12.89 -5.62 4.98
C CYS A 155 14.31 -5.17 4.61
N THR A 156 15.10 -4.69 5.57
CA THR A 156 16.46 -4.20 5.28
C THR A 156 17.45 -5.32 5.00
N GLU A 157 17.22 -6.53 5.54
CA GLU A 157 18.04 -7.71 5.21
C GLU A 157 17.95 -8.13 3.74
N LEU A 158 16.87 -7.76 3.04
CA LEU A 158 16.72 -8.03 1.61
C LEU A 158 17.61 -7.13 0.74
N PHE A 159 18.13 -6.03 1.29
CA PHE A 159 19.02 -5.14 0.55
C PHE A 159 20.46 -5.66 0.56
N ASP A 160 21.23 -5.34 -0.49
CA ASP A 160 22.69 -5.53 -0.46
C ASP A 160 23.36 -4.73 0.67
N GLU A 161 24.64 -5.01 0.95
CA GLU A 161 25.33 -4.46 2.12
C GLU A 161 25.37 -2.92 2.14
N GLU A 162 25.64 -2.30 1.00
CA GLU A 162 25.69 -0.84 0.87
C GLU A 162 24.32 -0.22 1.11
N GLN A 163 23.30 -0.70 0.40
CA GLN A 163 21.94 -0.19 0.53
C GLN A 163 21.37 -0.46 1.93
N ARG A 164 21.64 -1.64 2.51
CA ARG A 164 21.23 -2.00 3.88
C ARG A 164 21.85 -1.06 4.91
N GLY A 165 23.15 -0.76 4.78
CA GLY A 165 23.84 0.20 5.64
C GLY A 165 23.18 1.58 5.59
N TRP A 166 22.86 2.07 4.38
CA TRP A 166 22.14 3.33 4.25
C TRP A 166 20.72 3.26 4.80
N MET A 167 19.96 2.20 4.52
CA MET A 167 18.59 2.03 4.99
C MET A 167 18.51 2.04 6.52
N ARG A 168 19.54 1.56 7.22
CA ARG A 168 19.64 1.57 8.69
C ARG A 168 20.23 2.86 9.27
N SER A 169 20.69 3.79 8.44
CA SER A 169 21.32 5.02 8.89
C SER A 169 20.33 6.05 9.44
N ASP A 170 20.78 6.84 10.40
CA ASP A 170 20.06 8.02 10.89
C ASP A 170 19.81 9.03 9.78
N ALA A 171 20.71 9.11 8.81
CA ALA A 171 20.50 9.91 7.62
C ALA A 171 19.20 9.48 6.95
N LYS A 172 19.02 8.21 6.58
CA LYS A 172 17.77 7.72 5.97
C LYS A 172 16.55 7.93 6.86
N LEU A 173 16.65 7.53 8.12
CA LEU A 173 15.51 7.50 9.05
C LEU A 173 15.13 8.89 9.58
N GLY A 174 16.01 9.88 9.44
CA GLY A 174 15.74 11.28 9.78
C GLY A 174 15.77 11.60 11.26
N MET A 175 16.26 10.69 12.11
CA MET A 175 16.44 10.93 13.55
C MET A 175 17.69 10.20 14.07
N PRO A 176 18.35 10.71 15.13
CA PRO A 176 19.48 10.03 15.76
C PRO A 176 19.08 8.67 16.36
N ASN A 177 19.94 7.66 16.19
CA ASN A 177 19.79 6.30 16.70
C ASN A 177 18.46 5.60 16.33
N ALA A 178 17.90 5.94 15.17
CA ALA A 178 16.54 5.56 14.78
C ALA A 178 16.36 4.05 14.65
N TYR A 179 17.35 3.38 14.05
CA TYR A 179 17.29 1.93 13.82
C TYR A 179 17.24 1.16 15.14
N ASN A 180 18.12 1.51 16.09
CA ASN A 180 18.13 0.88 17.40
C ASN A 180 16.84 1.17 18.19
N LEU A 181 16.29 2.39 18.06
CA LEU A 181 14.98 2.71 18.62
C LEU A 181 13.89 1.80 18.04
N PHE A 182 13.86 1.56 16.73
CA PHE A 182 12.93 0.61 16.12
C PHE A 182 13.16 -0.79 16.66
N MET A 183 14.41 -1.20 16.87
CA MET A 183 14.77 -2.53 17.36
C MET A 183 14.38 -2.76 18.82
N SER A 184 14.36 -1.71 19.65
CA SER A 184 14.00 -1.79 21.07
C SER A 184 12.49 -1.71 21.37
N MET A 185 11.64 -1.52 20.36
CA MET A 185 10.19 -1.42 20.58
C MET A 185 9.58 -2.77 20.93
N ASP A 186 8.62 -2.77 21.86
CA ASP A 186 7.86 -3.96 22.22
C ASP A 186 7.02 -4.48 21.04
N ARG A 187 7.36 -5.68 20.57
CA ARG A 187 6.72 -6.29 19.38
C ARG A 187 5.27 -6.65 19.62
N ALA A 188 4.91 -7.07 20.84
CA ALA A 188 3.52 -7.38 21.18
C ALA A 188 2.63 -6.14 21.07
N THR A 189 3.10 -4.99 21.58
CA THR A 189 2.38 -3.71 21.47
C THR A 189 2.29 -3.22 20.03
N LEU A 190 3.39 -3.28 19.28
CA LEU A 190 3.40 -2.88 17.87
C LEU A 190 2.46 -3.73 17.02
N LEU A 191 2.49 -5.05 17.20
CA LEU A 191 1.64 -5.99 16.48
C LEU A 191 0.16 -5.81 16.83
N ALA A 192 -0.17 -5.60 18.11
CA ALA A 192 -1.53 -5.26 18.52
C ALA A 192 -2.00 -3.97 17.84
N SER A 193 -1.18 -2.92 17.85
CA SER A 193 -1.51 -1.64 17.22
C SER A 193 -1.70 -1.77 15.70
N ALA A 194 -0.88 -2.56 15.01
CA ALA A 194 -1.04 -2.83 13.59
C ALA A 194 -2.37 -3.55 13.31
N ARG A 195 -2.68 -4.61 14.06
CA ARG A 195 -3.94 -5.36 13.92
C ARG A 195 -5.17 -4.51 14.20
N ILE A 196 -5.17 -3.70 15.27
CA ILE A 196 -6.27 -2.78 15.58
C ILE A 196 -6.49 -1.80 14.44
N HIS A 197 -5.41 -1.29 13.84
CA HIS A 197 -5.54 -0.35 12.73
C HIS A 197 -6.12 -1.04 11.48
N VAL A 198 -5.67 -2.25 11.14
CA VAL A 198 -6.25 -3.05 10.06
C VAL A 198 -7.73 -3.31 10.33
N ALA A 199 -8.11 -3.70 11.55
CA ALA A 199 -9.52 -3.91 11.93
C ALA A 199 -10.37 -2.66 11.70
N GLY A 200 -9.85 -1.48 12.07
CA GLY A 200 -10.52 -0.20 11.85
C GLY A 200 -10.76 0.08 10.36
N VAL A 201 -9.77 -0.15 9.50
CA VAL A 201 -9.88 0.04 8.06
C VAL A 201 -10.88 -0.95 7.43
N PHE A 202 -10.83 -2.21 7.85
CA PHE A 202 -11.67 -3.28 7.29
C PHE A 202 -13.11 -3.28 7.80
N SER A 203 -13.43 -2.46 8.81
CA SER A 203 -14.82 -2.20 9.21
C SER A 203 -15.68 -1.67 8.06
N ILE A 204 -15.06 -1.09 7.03
CA ILE A 204 -15.72 -0.66 5.78
C ILE A 204 -16.32 -1.84 5.01
N LEU A 205 -15.63 -2.99 4.95
CA LEU A 205 -16.11 -4.17 4.21
C LEU A 205 -17.18 -4.97 4.96
N SER A 206 -17.28 -4.75 6.26
CA SER A 206 -18.22 -5.43 7.15
C SER A 206 -18.89 -4.38 8.06
N PRO A 207 -19.69 -3.46 7.48
CA PRO A 207 -20.35 -2.44 8.27
C PRO A 207 -21.19 -3.12 9.36
N PRO A 208 -21.16 -2.63 10.60
CA PRO A 208 -21.99 -3.19 11.66
C PRO A 208 -23.45 -3.15 11.21
N SER A 209 -24.18 -4.23 11.43
CA SER A 209 -25.63 -4.26 11.23
C SER A 209 -26.22 -3.07 11.99
N THR A 210 -26.64 -2.03 11.28
CA THR A 210 -27.21 -0.85 11.93
C THR A 210 -28.46 -1.33 12.67
N PRO A 211 -28.55 -1.13 13.99
CA PRO A 211 -29.81 -1.39 14.68
C PRO A 211 -30.82 -0.43 14.07
N ARG A 212 -31.76 -0.96 13.27
CA ARG A 212 -32.90 -0.18 12.80
C ARG A 212 -33.64 0.25 14.06
N ILE A 213 -33.62 1.55 14.37
CA ILE A 213 -34.51 2.12 15.38
C ILE A 213 -35.90 1.90 14.83
N GLU A 214 -36.58 0.86 15.34
CA GLU A 214 -37.99 0.61 15.05
C GLU A 214 -38.77 1.83 15.51
N GLY A 215 -39.21 2.65 14.55
CA GLY A 215 -40.28 3.60 14.80
C GLY A 215 -41.51 2.79 15.17
N LEU A 216 -41.86 2.78 16.46
CA LEU A 216 -43.11 2.24 16.98
C LEU A 216 -44.28 2.94 16.26
N SER A 217 -44.82 2.31 15.23
CA SER A 217 -46.12 2.63 14.66
C SER A 217 -47.09 1.53 15.09
N PRO A 218 -48.15 1.81 15.86
CA PRO A 218 -48.97 0.76 16.50
C PRO A 218 -49.84 -0.10 15.56
N HIS A 219 -49.81 0.12 14.24
CA HIS A 219 -50.84 -0.40 13.33
C HIS A 219 -50.34 -0.91 11.96
N GLN A 220 -49.14 -1.46 11.85
CA GLN A 220 -48.73 -2.15 10.62
C GLN A 220 -48.32 -3.60 10.92
N ASP A 221 -49.03 -4.54 10.27
CA ASP A 221 -48.63 -5.95 10.16
C ASP A 221 -47.25 -6.01 9.49
N THR A 222 -46.21 -6.26 10.29
CA THR A 222 -44.80 -6.18 9.91
C THR A 222 -44.22 -7.51 9.40
N THR A 223 -45.04 -8.54 9.21
CA THR A 223 -44.55 -9.89 8.90
C THR A 223 -43.95 -10.04 7.50
N ASP A 224 -44.28 -9.17 6.54
CA ASP A 224 -43.82 -9.29 5.14
C ASP A 224 -42.74 -8.28 4.70
N LEU A 225 -42.32 -7.33 5.56
CA LEU A 225 -41.28 -6.33 5.23
C LEU A 225 -39.93 -6.58 5.91
N LEU A 226 -39.79 -7.68 6.66
CA LEU A 226 -38.63 -7.95 7.52
C LEU A 226 -37.58 -8.92 6.98
N LEU A 227 -37.74 -9.51 5.79
CA LEU A 227 -36.88 -10.64 5.38
C LEU A 227 -36.06 -10.45 4.11
N THR A 228 -35.89 -9.23 3.61
CA THR A 228 -34.87 -9.01 2.60
C THR A 228 -34.23 -7.65 2.81
N PRO A 229 -32.99 -7.58 3.31
CA PRO A 229 -32.15 -6.42 3.05
C PRO A 229 -32.26 -6.14 1.55
N PRO A 230 -32.48 -4.89 1.09
CA PRO A 230 -32.17 -4.60 -0.31
C PRO A 230 -30.76 -5.14 -0.52
N ALA A 231 -30.54 -5.90 -1.59
CA ALA A 231 -29.25 -6.50 -1.90
C ALA A 231 -28.23 -5.36 -2.05
N GLN A 232 -27.74 -4.83 -0.93
CA GLN A 232 -26.65 -3.90 -0.84
C GLN A 232 -25.49 -4.72 -1.37
N GLN A 233 -25.08 -4.36 -2.58
CA GLN A 233 -23.96 -4.94 -3.26
C GLN A 233 -22.82 -4.99 -2.25
N GLN A 234 -22.47 -6.22 -1.82
CA GLN A 234 -21.50 -6.40 -0.75
C GLN A 234 -20.22 -5.71 -1.17
N GLN A 235 -19.76 -4.76 -0.36
CA GLN A 235 -18.59 -3.97 -0.71
C GLN A 235 -17.36 -4.87 -0.79
N GLN A 236 -16.80 -5.03 -1.99
CA GLN A 236 -15.68 -5.96 -2.22
C GLN A 236 -14.31 -5.31 -1.97
N PHE A 237 -14.23 -3.99 -2.13
CA PHE A 237 -13.01 -3.19 -2.01
C PHE A 237 -13.21 -1.99 -1.07
N LEU A 238 -12.12 -1.49 -0.49
CA LEU A 238 -12.14 -0.37 0.45
C LEU A 238 -12.58 0.93 -0.22
N SER A 239 -12.23 1.11 -1.50
CA SER A 239 -12.53 2.35 -2.24
C SER A 239 -13.89 2.35 -2.94
N SER A 240 -14.45 1.18 -3.26
CA SER A 240 -15.77 1.09 -3.91
C SER A 240 -16.36 -0.33 -3.82
N PRO A 241 -17.65 -0.52 -4.16
CA PRO A 241 -18.27 -1.85 -4.16
C PRO A 241 -17.60 -2.86 -5.10
N THR A 242 -17.12 -2.43 -6.27
CA THR A 242 -16.72 -3.36 -7.34
C THR A 242 -15.30 -3.17 -7.88
N LYS A 243 -14.64 -2.05 -7.57
CA LYS A 243 -13.30 -1.74 -8.08
C LYS A 243 -12.34 -1.27 -6.99
N PRO A 244 -11.07 -1.67 -7.04
CA PRO A 244 -10.05 -1.18 -6.12
C PRO A 244 -9.65 0.26 -6.48
N GLY A 245 -9.28 1.05 -5.48
CA GLY A 245 -8.74 2.40 -5.63
C GLY A 245 -7.55 2.65 -4.72
N LEU A 246 -7.22 3.92 -4.49
CA LEU A 246 -6.02 4.33 -3.76
C LEU A 246 -6.01 3.84 -2.31
N LEU A 247 -7.17 3.68 -1.66
CA LEU A 247 -7.25 3.07 -0.32
C LEU A 247 -6.80 1.62 -0.38
N ASP A 248 -7.35 0.84 -1.32
CA ASP A 248 -6.99 -0.56 -1.54
C ASP A 248 -5.51 -0.70 -1.87
N PHE A 249 -5.00 0.10 -2.80
CA PHE A 249 -3.60 0.04 -3.21
C PHE A 249 -2.67 0.40 -2.05
N THR A 250 -3.05 1.39 -1.23
CA THR A 250 -2.28 1.77 -0.04
C THR A 250 -2.17 0.62 0.94
N VAL A 251 -3.30 0.02 1.33
CA VAL A 251 -3.31 -1.14 2.24
C VAL A 251 -2.55 -2.32 1.63
N PHE A 252 -2.78 -2.59 0.36
CA PHE A 252 -2.17 -3.73 -0.32
C PHE A 252 -0.67 -3.57 -0.51
N GLY A 253 -0.16 -2.34 -0.71
CA GLY A 253 1.27 -2.09 -0.72
C GLY A 253 1.96 -2.48 0.59
N TRP A 254 1.32 -2.21 1.75
CA TRP A 254 1.83 -2.62 3.06
C TRP A 254 1.66 -4.12 3.33
N PHE A 255 0.57 -4.70 2.85
CA PHE A 255 0.38 -6.15 2.81
C PHE A 255 1.55 -6.79 2.06
N LEU A 256 1.85 -6.34 0.83
CA LEU A 256 2.91 -6.89 -0.01
C LEU A 256 4.29 -6.74 0.61
N LEU A 257 4.60 -5.59 1.21
CA LEU A 257 5.87 -5.41 1.92
C LEU A 257 6.11 -6.51 2.96
N THR A 258 5.12 -6.76 3.82
CA THR A 258 5.22 -7.79 4.86
C THR A 258 5.19 -9.19 4.26
N TYR A 259 4.33 -9.45 3.27
CA TYR A 259 4.22 -10.74 2.60
C TYR A 259 5.56 -11.17 1.98
N THR A 260 6.25 -10.22 1.37
CA THR A 260 7.52 -10.44 0.69
C THR A 260 8.71 -10.45 1.66
N ALA A 261 8.71 -9.64 2.71
CA ALA A 261 9.84 -9.55 3.65
C ALA A 261 9.81 -10.61 4.77
N ASP A 262 8.63 -10.94 5.28
CA ASP A 262 8.44 -11.88 6.39
C ASP A 262 7.01 -12.43 6.36
N LEU A 263 6.83 -13.55 5.64
CA LEU A 263 5.52 -14.20 5.50
C LEU A 263 4.88 -14.60 6.85
N PRO A 264 5.62 -15.17 7.83
CA PRO A 264 5.10 -15.35 9.19
C PRO A 264 4.55 -14.06 9.83
N LEU A 265 5.28 -12.95 9.75
CA LEU A 265 4.81 -11.65 10.26
C LEU A 265 3.60 -11.13 9.45
N ASN A 266 3.55 -11.35 8.14
CA ASN A 266 2.38 -11.02 7.33
C ASN A 266 1.14 -11.75 7.86
N HIS A 267 1.20 -13.06 8.07
CA HIS A 267 0.09 -13.81 8.66
C HIS A 267 -0.26 -13.31 10.07
N ALA A 268 0.74 -12.94 10.88
CA ALA A 268 0.51 -12.35 12.19
C ALA A 268 -0.31 -11.04 12.13
N ILE A 269 -0.04 -10.18 11.14
CA ILE A 269 -0.73 -8.90 10.97
C ILE A 269 -2.10 -9.08 10.32
N TRP A 270 -2.19 -9.90 9.26
CA TRP A 270 -3.31 -9.87 8.31
C TRP A 270 -4.28 -11.05 8.39
N SER A 271 -4.01 -12.08 9.20
CA SER A 271 -4.96 -13.19 9.40
C SER A 271 -6.19 -12.77 10.18
N GLU A 272 -7.35 -13.35 9.82
CA GLU A 272 -8.63 -13.05 10.46
C GLU A 272 -8.60 -13.32 11.97
N SER A 273 -7.94 -14.39 12.39
CA SER A 273 -7.72 -14.74 13.80
C SER A 273 -6.37 -14.21 14.32
N SER A 274 -6.30 -13.97 15.63
CA SER A 274 -5.05 -13.59 16.31
C SER A 274 -4.13 -14.78 16.62
N PHE A 275 -4.50 -16.01 16.25
CA PHE A 275 -3.70 -17.20 16.49
C PHE A 275 -2.30 -17.07 15.87
N LYS A 276 -2.23 -16.65 14.60
CA LYS A 276 -0.96 -16.45 13.89
C LYS A 276 -0.11 -15.34 14.50
N ALA A 277 -0.75 -14.32 15.06
CA ALA A 277 -0.05 -13.25 15.78
C ALA A 277 0.63 -13.78 17.05
N ARG A 278 -0.09 -14.61 17.81
CA ARG A 278 0.41 -15.22 19.05
C ARG A 278 1.52 -16.23 18.77
N GLU A 279 1.36 -17.04 17.72
CA GLU A 279 2.38 -17.96 17.23
C GLU A 279 3.68 -17.22 16.89
N TRP A 280 3.59 -16.15 16.09
CA TRP A 280 4.75 -15.33 15.73
C TRP A 280 5.45 -14.73 16.95
N LEU A 281 4.70 -14.14 17.90
CA LEU A 281 5.28 -13.61 19.15
C LEU A 281 5.98 -14.69 19.99
N GLY A 282 5.48 -15.93 19.96
CA GLY A 282 6.04 -17.06 20.69
C GLY A 282 7.38 -17.56 20.14
N VAL A 283 7.64 -17.36 18.85
CA VAL A 283 8.88 -17.83 18.19
C VAL A 283 9.85 -16.71 17.84
N TYR A 284 9.36 -15.48 17.67
CA TYR A 284 10.17 -14.35 17.27
C TYR A 284 11.27 -14.05 18.29
N LYS A 285 12.52 -13.99 17.82
CA LYS A 285 13.73 -13.82 18.64
C LYS A 285 13.77 -14.79 19.84
N GLY A 286 13.36 -16.04 19.62
CA GLY A 286 13.36 -17.08 20.66
C GLY A 286 12.26 -16.89 21.71
N GLY A 287 11.17 -16.18 21.37
CA GLY A 287 10.04 -15.96 22.28
C GLY A 287 10.27 -14.83 23.28
N GLU A 288 11.21 -13.93 23.01
CA GLU A 288 11.45 -12.73 23.83
C GLU A 288 10.15 -11.93 24.07
N TYR A 289 9.29 -11.87 23.06
CA TYR A 289 8.03 -11.11 23.06
C TYR A 289 6.79 -11.99 23.26
N ALA A 290 6.97 -13.24 23.72
CA ALA A 290 5.85 -14.11 24.02
C ALA A 290 4.95 -13.47 25.09
N LEU A 291 3.63 -13.52 24.87
CA LEU A 291 2.65 -13.00 25.82
C LEU A 291 2.70 -13.79 27.13
N ARG A 292 2.59 -13.08 28.27
CA ARG A 292 2.66 -13.68 29.62
C ARG A 292 1.52 -13.15 30.50
N GLY A 293 1.19 -13.90 31.56
CA GLY A 293 0.14 -13.50 32.50
C GLY A 293 -1.24 -13.45 31.85
N ASP A 294 -2.07 -12.47 32.22
CA ASP A 294 -3.45 -12.41 31.74
C ASP A 294 -3.56 -12.13 30.24
N VAL A 295 -2.65 -11.33 29.66
CA VAL A 295 -2.66 -11.08 28.20
C VAL A 295 -2.32 -12.32 27.38
N ALA A 296 -1.74 -13.36 27.98
CA ALA A 296 -1.54 -14.64 27.30
C ALA A 296 -2.85 -15.39 27.04
N LYS A 297 -3.92 -15.10 27.78
CA LYS A 297 -5.25 -15.70 27.58
C LYS A 297 -5.87 -15.14 26.29
N GLU A 298 -6.58 -15.98 25.55
CA GLU A 298 -7.30 -15.58 24.34
C GLU A 298 -8.36 -14.52 24.67
N GLY A 299 -8.45 -13.47 23.85
CA GLY A 299 -9.35 -12.34 24.04
C GLY A 299 -8.88 -11.28 25.03
N HIS A 300 -7.74 -11.50 25.72
CA HIS A 300 -7.21 -10.57 26.72
C HIS A 300 -6.09 -9.69 26.18
N TRP A 301 -5.46 -10.04 25.06
CA TRP A 301 -4.45 -9.20 24.43
C TRP A 301 -5.13 -8.20 23.49
N PRO A 302 -4.77 -6.90 23.50
CA PRO A 302 -5.40 -5.92 22.62
C PRO A 302 -5.34 -6.24 21.12
N GLY A 303 -4.40 -7.09 20.69
CA GLY A 303 -4.31 -7.57 19.31
C GLY A 303 -5.28 -8.70 18.95
N ASP A 304 -6.09 -9.21 19.90
CA ASP A 304 -7.16 -10.19 19.67
C ASP A 304 -8.39 -9.57 19.00
N VAL A 305 -8.17 -8.77 17.96
CA VAL A 305 -9.22 -8.19 17.14
C VAL A 305 -9.45 -9.08 15.90
N PRO A 306 -10.72 -9.36 15.56
CA PRO A 306 -11.05 -10.10 14.34
C PRO A 306 -10.85 -9.21 13.12
N LEU A 307 -10.23 -9.74 12.07
CA LEU A 307 -9.96 -9.02 10.82
C LEU A 307 -10.83 -9.53 9.67
N ARG A 308 -12.15 -9.47 9.86
CA ARG A 308 -13.14 -10.05 8.94
C ARG A 308 -12.97 -9.52 7.51
N GLY A 309 -12.92 -10.41 6.54
CA GLY A 309 -12.87 -10.08 5.12
C GLY A 309 -11.49 -9.69 4.60
N VAL A 310 -10.46 -9.63 5.46
CA VAL A 310 -9.08 -9.32 5.02
C VAL A 310 -8.56 -10.39 4.06
N GLU A 311 -8.78 -11.67 4.35
CA GLU A 311 -8.24 -12.77 3.54
C GLU A 311 -8.93 -12.85 2.17
N GLU A 312 -10.25 -12.66 2.14
CA GLU A 312 -11.02 -12.59 0.91
C GLU A 312 -10.64 -11.37 0.06
N TRP A 313 -10.46 -10.21 0.70
CA TRP A 313 -9.98 -8.99 0.04
C TRP A 313 -8.57 -9.17 -0.54
N ALA A 314 -7.64 -9.74 0.23
CA ALA A 314 -6.28 -9.98 -0.24
C ALA A 314 -6.26 -10.95 -1.43
N THR A 315 -7.10 -12.00 -1.38
CA THR A 315 -7.29 -12.94 -2.48
C THR A 315 -7.78 -12.22 -3.75
N ARG A 316 -8.78 -11.33 -3.62
CA ARG A 316 -9.24 -10.48 -4.74
C ARG A 316 -8.13 -9.58 -5.26
N MET A 317 -7.38 -8.91 -4.38
CA MET A 317 -6.28 -8.01 -4.75
C MET A 317 -5.17 -8.73 -5.52
N PHE A 318 -4.83 -9.98 -5.15
CA PHE A 318 -3.88 -10.79 -5.90
C PHE A 318 -4.38 -11.22 -7.29
N ALA A 319 -5.69 -11.40 -7.45
CA ALA A 319 -6.30 -11.82 -8.71
C ALA A 319 -6.45 -10.68 -9.74
N LEU A 320 -6.28 -9.42 -9.32
CA LEU A 320 -6.39 -8.27 -10.21
C LEU A 320 -5.33 -8.28 -11.32
N TYR A 321 -5.69 -7.66 -12.45
CA TYR A 321 -4.79 -7.37 -13.57
C TYR A 321 -4.01 -8.60 -14.05
N ASP A 322 -4.71 -9.70 -14.32
CA ASP A 322 -4.14 -10.97 -14.79
C ASP A 322 -3.07 -11.53 -13.82
N ASN A 323 -3.39 -11.48 -12.53
CA ASN A 323 -2.51 -11.91 -11.45
C ASN A 323 -1.17 -11.16 -11.42
N TYR A 324 -1.10 -9.92 -11.94
CA TYR A 324 0.14 -9.13 -12.06
C TYR A 324 0.98 -9.18 -10.78
N THR A 325 0.38 -8.84 -9.64
CA THR A 325 1.11 -8.82 -8.36
C THR A 325 1.61 -10.20 -7.95
N ARG A 326 0.78 -11.24 -8.10
CA ARG A 326 1.18 -12.61 -7.76
C ARG A 326 2.36 -13.06 -8.59
N ARG A 327 2.31 -12.82 -9.90
CA ARG A 327 3.39 -13.13 -10.85
C ARG A 327 4.69 -12.43 -10.44
N ILE A 328 4.66 -11.16 -10.05
CA ILE A 328 5.85 -10.43 -9.58
C ILE A 328 6.39 -10.96 -8.24
N VAL A 329 5.53 -11.29 -7.29
CA VAL A 329 5.98 -11.81 -5.98
C VAL A 329 6.51 -13.24 -6.09
N GLU A 330 5.89 -14.05 -6.96
CA GLU A 330 6.40 -15.32 -7.45
C GLU A 330 7.50 -15.14 -8.51
N GLY A 331 7.91 -13.88 -8.72
CA GLY A 331 9.09 -13.35 -9.38
C GLY A 331 9.26 -13.59 -10.87
N GLU A 332 8.15 -13.78 -11.55
CA GLU A 332 8.08 -13.61 -12.99
C GLU A 332 8.53 -12.19 -13.38
N VAL A 333 9.32 -12.10 -14.44
CA VAL A 333 9.71 -10.83 -15.06
C VAL A 333 8.69 -10.54 -16.16
N LEU A 334 8.02 -9.39 -16.06
CA LEU A 334 6.93 -9.02 -16.98
C LEU A 334 7.43 -8.02 -18.04
N GLU A 335 6.76 -7.94 -19.18
CA GLU A 335 7.09 -6.98 -20.24
C GLU A 335 7.02 -5.53 -19.71
N GLY A 336 8.05 -4.72 -20.00
CA GLY A 336 8.20 -3.36 -19.49
C GLY A 336 8.73 -3.25 -18.05
N GLU A 337 8.83 -4.36 -17.32
CA GLU A 337 9.68 -4.45 -16.13
C GLU A 337 11.14 -4.61 -16.57
N PRO A 338 12.14 -4.33 -15.73
CA PRO A 338 13.54 -4.51 -16.10
C PRO A 338 13.78 -5.92 -16.66
N GLU A 339 13.94 -6.01 -17.98
CA GLU A 339 14.51 -7.18 -18.63
C GLU A 339 15.86 -7.40 -17.99
N LYS A 340 16.02 -8.53 -17.30
CA LYS A 340 17.28 -9.09 -16.76
C LYS A 340 18.48 -8.14 -16.95
N LEU A 341 18.79 -7.33 -15.93
CA LEU A 341 20.07 -6.62 -15.83
C LEU A 341 21.23 -7.61 -15.90
#